data_AF-A0A932QCA3-F1
#
_entry.id   AF-A0A932QCA3-F1
#
_cell.length_a   1.000
_cell.length_b   1.000
_cell.length_c   1.000
_cell.angle_alpha   90.00
_cell.angle_beta   90.00
_cell.angle_gamma   90.00
#
_symmetry.space_group_name_H-M   'P 1'
#
loop_
_entity.id
_entity.type
_entity.pdbx_description
1 polymer ?
#
loop_
_entity_poly.entity_id
_entity_poly.type
_entity_poly.pdbx_seq_one_letter_code
_entity_poly.pdbx_strand_id
1 'polypeptide(L)' 'ATGVWRYVIPMAKAAVAAGADGVMVEVHPHPDKAYSDGPQQLRFNDFAKMMKELRGYAKLAGKPFQKSKKILR' A
#
# COMPACT_ATOMS: atom_id res chain seq x y z
N ALA A 1 2.62 -1.77 13.69
CA ALA A 1 1.39 -2.35 13.13
C ALA A 1 0.21 -1.88 13.97
N THR A 2 -0.78 -1.22 13.38
CA THR A 2 -1.91 -0.61 14.11
C THR A 2 -3.15 -1.52 14.16
N GLY A 3 -3.16 -2.62 13.41
CA GLY A 3 -4.25 -3.61 13.39
C GLY A 3 -5.58 -3.14 12.77
N VAL A 4 -5.64 -1.90 12.27
CA VAL A 4 -6.87 -1.27 11.76
C VAL A 4 -6.63 -0.70 10.37
N TRP A 5 -7.41 -1.16 9.39
CA TRP A 5 -7.28 -0.80 7.97
C TRP A 5 -7.25 0.71 7.70
N ARG A 6 -7.98 1.51 8.49
CA ARG A 6 -8.04 2.99 8.37
C ARG A 6 -6.68 3.65 8.53
N TYR A 7 -5.75 3.03 9.24
CA TYR A 7 -4.40 3.56 9.47
C TYR A 7 -3.37 3.11 8.43
N VAL A 8 -3.68 2.13 7.59
CA VAL A 8 -2.72 1.59 6.61
C VAL A 8 -2.26 2.67 5.64
N ILE A 9 -3.19 3.43 5.06
CA ILE A 9 -2.88 4.51 4.11
C ILE A 9 -2.05 5.64 4.74
N PRO A 10 -2.44 6.25 5.88
CA PRO A 10 -1.62 7.31 6.49
C PRO A 10 -0.25 6.81 6.94
N MET A 11 -0.15 5.56 7.45
CA MET A 11 1.14 4.98 7.81
C MET A 11 2.04 4.74 6.60
N ALA A 12 1.49 4.27 5.47
CA ALA A 12 2.24 4.08 4.24
C ALA A 12 2.80 5.42 3.71
N LYS A 13 2.01 6.50 3.78
CA LYS A 13 2.46 7.85 3.42
C LYS A 13 3.59 8.32 4.33
N ALA A 14 3.44 8.14 5.64
CA ALA A 14 4.46 8.51 6.62
C ALA A 14 5.77 7.73 6.39
N ALA A 15 5.69 6.43 6.12
CA ALA A 15 6.86 5.60 5.83
C ALA A 15 7.60 6.08 4.58
N VAL A 16 6.89 6.34 3.48
CA VAL A 16 7.50 6.87 2.24
C VAL A 16 8.12 8.25 2.49
N ALA A 17 7.43 9.13 3.22
CA ALA A 17 7.95 10.46 3.56
C ALA A 17 9.19 10.40 4.48
N ALA A 18 9.26 9.41 5.37
CA ALA A 18 10.42 9.15 6.22
C ALA A 18 11.61 8.53 5.46
N GLY A 19 11.44 8.20 4.18
CA GLY A 19 12.51 7.71 3.31
C GLY A 19 12.55 6.20 3.12
N ALA A 20 11.52 5.45 3.55
CA ALA A 20 11.44 4.02 3.31
C ALA A 20 11.46 3.71 1.81
N ASP A 21 12.17 2.63 1.42
CA ASP A 21 12.27 2.21 0.02
C ASP A 21 11.03 1.45 -0.45
N GLY A 22 10.21 0.95 0.48
CA GLY A 22 8.97 0.24 0.18
C GLY A 22 8.09 0.05 1.41
N VAL A 23 6.85 -0.40 1.16
CA VAL A 23 5.88 -0.80 2.19
C VAL A 23 5.26 -2.13 1.81
N MET A 24 5.03 -3.00 2.79
CA MET A 24 4.27 -4.25 2.62
C MET A 24 2.85 -4.03 3.13
N VAL A 25 1.86 -4.36 2.30
CA VAL A 25 0.44 -4.14 2.61
C VAL A 25 -0.35 -5.40 2.27
N GLU A 26 -1.13 -5.87 3.24
CA GLU A 26 -2.03 -7.01 3.04
C GLU A 26 -3.35 -6.55 2.42
N VAL A 27 -3.85 -7.33 1.46
CA VAL A 27 -5.01 -6.98 0.66
C VAL A 27 -5.88 -8.22 0.47
N HIS A 28 -7.19 -8.08 0.68
CA HIS A 28 -8.15 -9.16 0.46
C HIS A 28 -9.47 -8.61 -0.10
N PRO A 29 -10.10 -9.29 -1.08
CA PRO A 29 -11.35 -8.83 -1.67
C PRO A 29 -12.50 -8.80 -0.66
N HIS A 30 -12.47 -9.70 0.32
CA HIS A 30 -13.48 -9.85 1.38
C HIS A 30 -12.80 -9.96 2.75
N PRO A 31 -12.32 -8.86 3.35
CA PRO A 31 -11.55 -8.92 4.60
C PRO A 31 -12.27 -9.64 5.75
N ASP A 32 -13.60 -9.64 5.74
CA ASP A 32 -14.47 -10.38 6.66
C ASP A 32 -14.35 -11.90 6.57
N LYS A 33 -13.86 -12.42 5.43
CA LYS A 33 -13.63 -13.86 5.19
C LYS A 33 -12.16 -14.25 5.25
N ALA A 34 -11.29 -13.32 5.64
CA ALA A 34 -9.86 -13.59 5.72
C ALA A 34 -9.58 -14.60 6.84
N TYR A 35 -8.78 -15.63 6.52
CA TYR A 35 -8.40 -16.67 7.49
C TYR A 35 -7.47 -16.13 8.60
N SER A 36 -6.78 -15.02 8.32
CA SER A 36 -5.96 -14.26 9.25
C SER A 36 -6.13 -12.77 8.96
N ASP A 37 -6.06 -11.94 10.00
CA ASP A 37 -5.80 -10.50 9.90
C ASP A 37 -6.77 -9.66 9.04
N GLY A 38 -8.02 -10.10 8.92
CA GLY A 38 -9.07 -9.37 8.20
C GLY A 38 -9.19 -7.87 8.55
N PRO A 39 -9.18 -7.46 9.83
CA PRO A 39 -9.34 -6.05 10.21
C PRO A 39 -8.25 -5.09 9.70
N GLN A 40 -7.06 -5.57 9.35
CA GLN A 40 -5.96 -4.76 8.81
C GLN A 40 -5.84 -4.82 7.29
N GLN A 41 -6.53 -5.75 6.63
CA GLN A 41 -6.45 -5.93 5.19
C GLN A 41 -7.24 -4.86 4.44
N LEU A 42 -6.62 -4.28 3.42
CA LEU A 42 -7.30 -3.37 2.50
C LEU A 42 -8.16 -4.16 1.50
N ARG A 43 -9.21 -3.52 1.00
CA ARG A 43 -9.88 -3.98 -0.23
C ARG A 43 -9.10 -3.49 -1.45
N PHE A 44 -9.33 -4.11 -2.61
CA PHE A 44 -8.63 -3.73 -3.85
C PHE A 44 -8.80 -2.25 -4.23
N ASN A 45 -9.99 -1.68 -4.01
CA ASN A 45 -10.24 -0.27 -4.30
C ASN A 45 -9.43 0.66 -3.38
N ASP A 46 -9.31 0.32 -2.10
CA ASP A 46 -8.53 1.09 -1.13
C ASP A 46 -7.04 1.01 -1.44
N PHE A 47 -6.56 -0.19 -1.81
CA PHE A 47 -5.18 -0.37 -2.27
C PHE A 47 -4.89 0.44 -3.55
N ALA A 48 -5.80 0.43 -4.53
CA ALA A 48 -5.65 1.21 -5.75
C ALA A 48 -5.59 2.72 -5.46
N LYS A 49 -6.45 3.20 -4.55
CA LYS A 49 -6.43 4.59 -4.08
C LYS A 49 -5.10 4.92 -3.38
N MET A 50 -4.65 4.08 -2.46
CA MET A 50 -3.37 4.24 -1.76
C MET A 50 -2.21 4.35 -2.76
N MET A 51 -2.14 3.45 -3.74
CA MET A 51 -1.07 3.46 -4.75
C MET A 51 -1.13 4.70 -5.66
N LYS A 52 -2.32 5.22 -5.98
CA LYS A 52 -2.47 6.48 -6.72
C LYS A 52 -1.89 7.66 -5.93
N GLU A 53 -2.19 7.73 -4.64
CA GLU A 53 -1.70 8.80 -3.76
C GLU A 53 -0.19 8.69 -3.52
N LEU A 54 0.32 7.50 -3.17
CA LEU A 54 1.74 7.27 -2.91
C LEU A 54 2.61 7.57 -4.14
N ARG A 55 2.13 7.30 -5.36
CA ARG A 55 2.87 7.64 -6.60
C ARG A 55 3.19 9.12 -6.72
N GLY A 56 2.30 10.01 -6.27
CA GLY A 56 2.56 11.45 -6.23
C GLY A 56 3.67 11.79 -5.25
N TYR A 57 3.58 11.28 -4.01
CA TYR A 57 4.58 11.50 -2.96
C TYR A 57 5.96 10.95 -3.33
N ALA A 58 6.00 9.71 -3.83
CA ALA A 58 7.23 9.05 -4.26
C ALA A 58 7.96 9.82 -5.37
N LYS A 59 7.20 10.42 -6.30
CA LYS A 59 7.75 11.29 -7.36
C LYS A 59 8.36 12.57 -6.77
N LEU A 60 7.69 13.21 -5.83
CA LEU A 60 8.19 14.41 -5.14
C LEU A 60 9.44 14.13 -4.30
N ALA A 61 9.51 12.95 -3.68
CA ALA A 61 10.64 12.50 -2.89
C ALA A 61 11.85 12.02 -3.74
N GLY A 62 11.79 12.10 -5.07
CA GLY A 62 12.85 11.62 -5.96
C GLY A 62 13.03 10.10 -5.99
N LYS A 63 12.10 9.34 -5.40
CA LYS A 63 12.10 7.87 -5.34
C LYS A 63 10.87 7.30 -6.07
N PRO A 64 10.75 7.43 -7.40
CA PRO A 64 9.56 6.95 -8.12
C PRO A 64 9.42 5.43 -8.01
N PHE A 65 8.19 4.94 -7.84
CA PHE A 65 7.92 3.49 -7.89
C PHE A 65 8.42 2.90 -9.21
N GLN A 66 9.19 1.82 -9.12
CA GLN A 66 9.63 1.09 -10.31
C GLN A 66 8.42 0.57 -11.09
N LYS A 67 8.43 0.76 -12.40
CA LYS A 67 7.47 0.11 -13.29
C LYS A 67 7.77 -1.39 -13.26
N SER A 68 6.74 -2.23 -13.11
CA SER A 68 6.90 -3.67 -13.30
C SER A 68 7.51 -3.90 -14.68
N LYS A 69 8.68 -4.53 -14.72
CA LYS A 69 9.23 -5.05 -15.96
C LYS A 69 8.20 -6.03 -16.51
N LYS A 70 7.72 -5.80 -17.75
CA LYS A 70 6.97 -6.83 -18.48
C LYS A 70 7.91 -8.03 -18.58
N ILE A 71 7.65 -9.08 -17.82
CA ILE A 71 8.20 -10.40 -18.11
C ILE A 71 7.44 -10.84 -19.36
N LEU A 72 8.05 -10.61 -20.52
CA LEU A 72 7.62 -11.24 -21.77
C LEU A 72 7.86 -12.74 -21.57
N ARG A 73 6.78 -13.50 -21.39
CA ARG A 73 6.74 -14.94 -21.68
C ARG A 73 6.13 -15.10 -23.06
#